data_AF-A0A1I0H3J8-F1
#
_entry.id   AF-A0A1I0H3J8-F1
#
_cell.length_a   1.000
_cell.length_b   1.000
_cell.length_c   1.000
_cell.angle_alpha   90.00
_cell.angle_beta   90.00
_cell.angle_gamma   90.00
#
_symmetry.space_group_name_H-M   'P 1'
#
loop_
_entity.id
_entity.type
_entity.pdbx_description
1 polymer ?
#
loop_
_entity_poly.entity_id
_entity_poly.type
_entity_poly.pdbx_seq_one_letter_code
_entity_poly.pdbx_strand_id
1 'polypeptide(L)'
;MNSTLKRVSVACLAMFALLMINVNFLQAVRAEELRADARNVRNFYERYSIERGRIIAGGKVIAQSVETDSKRFRFIRQYPDAKLYAHVTGFFSPESASAIEASENKLLDGSSADLLLRRSIDLFTGEPTKGANVEVTINPKAQKAAYDALRQSGKRGAVIAIEPKTGAILAMVSLPTYDPTELSGTDKGKVFGRYDELAKDKDQPLLNRAIGQTYPPGSTFKVVTMAAYLEDDSSRGPDTTVDAPQNLPLPNTNISLPNYGGAACGSGSVTLTYALERSCNTPFGKMGMELGYDKMNEQTEKFGMGTQIGVPMRVEQSDFGKEEDKAALAMASIGQRSNRMTPLQMAMIAAGIANGGTVMKPYLVNKITDAKGDTIDEADPDELTDAVSEETAGKLRQMMVSVVQNGTANLAQVPGVQVAGKTGTAETADGKPPHAWFISFAPADDPKIALAVIVESGAANVGAEATGGHTAAPIAKAVLEAVLTK
;
A
#
# COMPACT_ATOMS: atom_id res chain seq x y z
N MET A 1 6.39 -49.08 -62.54
CA MET A 1 5.70 -47.96 -61.87
C MET A 1 5.86 -46.71 -62.73
N ASN A 2 4.77 -46.10 -63.18
CA ASN A 2 4.77 -44.96 -64.11
C ASN A 2 5.57 -43.78 -63.51
N SER A 3 6.62 -43.31 -64.19
CA SER A 3 7.52 -42.26 -63.71
C SER A 3 6.79 -40.95 -63.46
N THR A 4 5.73 -40.68 -64.23
CA THR A 4 4.84 -39.54 -64.07
C THR A 4 4.05 -39.63 -62.76
N LEU A 5 3.50 -40.81 -62.43
CA LEU A 5 2.80 -41.03 -61.16
C LEU A 5 3.74 -40.89 -59.95
N LYS A 6 4.99 -41.34 -60.06
CA LYS A 6 5.99 -41.19 -58.99
C LYS A 6 6.34 -39.72 -58.74
N ARG A 7 6.54 -38.93 -59.80
CA ARG A 7 6.82 -37.48 -59.68
C ARG A 7 5.65 -36.71 -59.07
N VAL A 8 4.42 -37.03 -59.50
CA VAL A 8 3.20 -36.44 -58.92
C VAL A 8 3.07 -36.82 -57.44
N SER A 9 3.29 -38.09 -57.09
CA SER A 9 3.22 -38.55 -55.69
C SER A 9 4.25 -37.86 -54.79
N VAL A 10 5.48 -37.68 -55.28
CA VAL A 10 6.54 -36.95 -54.56
C VAL A 10 6.18 -35.46 -54.41
N ALA A 11 5.65 -34.83 -55.45
CA ALA A 11 5.19 -33.44 -55.38
C ALA A 11 4.06 -33.27 -54.36
N CYS A 12 3.08 -34.18 -54.34
CA CYS A 12 2.01 -34.18 -53.33
C CYS A 12 2.54 -34.38 -51.91
N LEU A 13 3.44 -35.34 -51.69
CA LEU A 13 4.09 -35.55 -50.39
C LEU A 13 4.86 -34.33 -49.91
N ALA A 14 5.59 -33.66 -50.80
CA ALA A 14 6.29 -32.42 -50.48
C ALA A 14 5.33 -31.30 -50.07
N MET A 15 4.20 -31.15 -50.78
CA MET A 15 3.17 -30.17 -50.40
C MET A 15 2.54 -30.46 -49.03
N PHE A 16 2.24 -31.73 -48.73
CA PHE A 16 1.74 -32.13 -47.40
C PHE A 16 2.75 -31.89 -46.29
N ALA A 17 4.03 -32.19 -46.54
CA ALA A 17 5.11 -31.90 -45.59
C ALA A 17 5.22 -30.40 -45.32
N LEU A 18 5.18 -29.57 -46.36
CA LEU A 18 5.19 -28.11 -46.23
C LEU A 18 3.96 -27.58 -45.46
N LEU A 19 2.77 -28.14 -45.70
CA LEU A 19 1.57 -27.80 -44.94
C LEU A 19 1.71 -28.19 -43.46
N MET A 20 2.21 -29.39 -43.15
CA MET A 20 2.43 -29.81 -41.76
C MET A 20 3.46 -28.94 -41.04
N ILE A 21 4.55 -28.57 -41.72
CA ILE A 21 5.53 -27.62 -41.19
C ILE A 21 4.87 -26.27 -40.92
N ASN A 22 4.05 -25.76 -41.85
CA ASN A 22 3.35 -24.49 -41.69
C ASN A 22 2.37 -24.52 -40.51
N VAL A 23 1.56 -25.58 -40.38
CA VAL A 23 0.62 -25.73 -39.26
C VAL A 23 1.35 -25.79 -37.93
N ASN A 24 2.44 -26.57 -37.83
CA ASN A 24 3.25 -26.62 -36.60
C ASN A 24 3.91 -25.27 -36.29
N PHE A 25 4.39 -24.55 -37.30
CA PHE A 25 4.94 -23.21 -37.12
C PHE A 25 3.88 -22.24 -36.57
N LEU A 26 2.66 -22.29 -37.10
CA LEU A 26 1.54 -21.48 -36.59
C LEU A 26 1.15 -21.88 -35.15
N GLN A 27 1.15 -23.17 -34.82
CA GLN A 27 0.70 -23.67 -33.52
C GLN A 27 1.74 -23.62 -32.40
N ALA A 28 3.03 -23.73 -32.72
CA ALA A 28 4.10 -23.79 -31.74
C ALA A 28 4.89 -22.49 -31.65
N VAL A 29 5.09 -21.78 -32.77
CA VAL A 29 5.93 -20.57 -32.82
C VAL A 29 5.07 -19.31 -32.79
N ARG A 30 4.05 -19.22 -33.65
CA ARG A 30 3.20 -18.01 -33.75
C ARG A 30 1.94 -18.05 -32.88
N ALA A 31 1.71 -19.11 -32.11
CA ALA A 31 0.46 -19.26 -31.37
C ALA A 31 0.27 -18.17 -30.31
N GLU A 32 1.33 -17.76 -29.61
CA GLU A 32 1.25 -16.69 -28.63
C GLU A 32 0.99 -15.33 -29.28
N GLU A 33 1.70 -15.02 -30.38
CA GLU A 33 1.49 -13.80 -31.18
C GLU A 33 0.05 -13.70 -31.71
N LEU A 34 -0.47 -14.77 -32.31
CA LEU A 34 -1.83 -14.83 -32.85
C LEU A 34 -2.89 -14.79 -31.74
N ARG A 35 -2.60 -15.35 -30.56
CA ARG A 35 -3.47 -15.21 -29.39
C ARG A 35 -3.48 -13.76 -28.91
N ALA A 36 -2.32 -13.10 -28.82
CA ALA A 36 -2.20 -11.73 -28.33
C ALA A 36 -2.63 -10.65 -29.33
N ASP A 37 -2.88 -10.99 -30.60
CA ASP A 37 -3.33 -10.04 -31.63
C ASP A 37 -4.67 -9.36 -31.26
N ALA A 38 -4.72 -8.02 -31.31
CA ALA A 38 -5.89 -7.23 -30.94
C ALA A 38 -7.15 -7.53 -31.79
N ARG A 39 -7.00 -8.12 -32.98
CA ARG A 39 -8.11 -8.55 -33.85
C ARG A 39 -8.71 -9.89 -33.40
N ASN A 40 -8.05 -10.62 -32.51
CA ASN A 40 -8.55 -11.88 -31.98
C ASN A 40 -9.66 -11.64 -30.95
N VAL A 41 -10.89 -11.55 -31.45
CA VAL A 41 -12.09 -11.38 -30.61
C VAL A 41 -12.43 -12.62 -29.77
N ARG A 42 -11.81 -13.78 -30.01
CA ARG A 42 -12.12 -15.01 -29.26
C ARG A 42 -11.71 -14.88 -27.81
N ASN A 43 -10.50 -14.39 -27.56
CA ASN A 43 -10.01 -14.17 -26.20
C ASN A 43 -10.92 -13.18 -25.45
N PHE A 44 -11.45 -12.17 -26.14
CA PHE A 44 -12.40 -11.24 -25.54
C PHE A 44 -13.69 -11.94 -25.10
N TYR A 45 -14.30 -12.81 -25.91
CA TYR A 45 -15.50 -13.55 -25.49
C TYR A 45 -15.20 -14.65 -24.46
N GLU A 46 -14.06 -15.34 -24.60
CA GLU A 46 -13.60 -16.40 -23.70
C GLU A 46 -13.41 -15.89 -22.26
N ARG A 47 -12.93 -14.64 -22.12
CA ARG A 47 -12.84 -13.95 -20.82
C ARG A 47 -14.18 -13.88 -20.05
N TYR A 48 -15.31 -13.91 -20.75
CA TYR A 48 -16.66 -13.89 -20.16
C TYR A 48 -17.35 -15.27 -20.25
N SER A 49 -16.69 -16.31 -20.74
CA SER A 49 -17.22 -17.68 -20.72
C SER A 49 -16.81 -18.47 -19.47
N ILE A 50 -15.78 -18.00 -18.77
CA ILE A 50 -15.25 -18.62 -17.56
C ILE A 50 -15.89 -17.98 -16.33
N GLU A 51 -16.31 -18.80 -15.37
CA GLU A 51 -16.71 -18.32 -14.05
C GLU A 51 -15.46 -17.93 -13.28
N ARG A 52 -15.05 -16.66 -13.44
CA ARG A 52 -13.87 -16.11 -12.77
C ARG A 52 -14.05 -16.20 -11.26
N GLY A 53 -13.02 -16.66 -10.55
CA GLY A 53 -13.09 -16.93 -9.12
C GLY A 53 -13.35 -15.69 -8.26
N ARG A 54 -13.76 -15.90 -7.01
CA ARG A 54 -14.18 -14.80 -6.11
C ARG A 54 -12.98 -14.14 -5.46
N ILE A 55 -13.10 -12.84 -5.16
CA ILE A 55 -12.20 -12.15 -4.23
C ILE A 55 -12.95 -11.98 -2.90
N ILE A 56 -12.33 -12.39 -1.80
CA ILE A 56 -12.95 -12.51 -0.47
C ILE A 56 -12.13 -11.73 0.55
N ALA A 57 -12.78 -10.95 1.43
CA ALA A 57 -12.15 -10.26 2.55
C ALA A 57 -12.90 -10.59 3.84
N GLY A 58 -12.25 -11.23 4.81
CA GLY A 58 -12.88 -11.62 6.09
C GLY A 58 -14.19 -12.40 5.92
N GLY A 59 -14.21 -13.38 5.01
CA GLY A 59 -15.40 -14.18 4.67
C GLY A 59 -16.46 -13.48 3.81
N LYS A 60 -16.27 -12.19 3.48
CA LYS A 60 -17.18 -11.43 2.60
C LYS A 60 -16.69 -11.44 1.16
N VAL A 61 -17.56 -11.80 0.21
CA VAL A 61 -17.28 -11.68 -1.23
C VAL A 61 -17.29 -10.21 -1.64
N ILE A 62 -16.16 -9.72 -2.17
CA ILE A 62 -15.97 -8.34 -2.63
C ILE A 62 -15.77 -8.21 -4.15
N ALA A 63 -15.54 -9.34 -4.85
CA ALA A 63 -15.69 -9.43 -6.30
C ALA A 63 -16.14 -10.83 -6.69
N GLN A 64 -17.07 -10.93 -7.65
CA GLN A 64 -17.59 -12.21 -8.12
C GLN A 64 -18.07 -12.15 -9.56
N SER A 65 -18.16 -13.32 -10.18
CA SER A 65 -18.76 -13.51 -11.49
C SER A 65 -20.21 -13.91 -11.33
N VAL A 66 -21.11 -13.25 -12.07
CA VAL A 66 -22.54 -13.56 -12.06
C VAL A 66 -22.96 -13.98 -13.46
N GLU A 67 -23.68 -15.10 -13.55
CA GLU A 67 -24.19 -15.63 -14.81
C GLU A 67 -25.26 -14.70 -15.39
N THR A 68 -25.29 -14.58 -16.72
CA THR A 68 -26.27 -13.78 -17.46
C THR A 68 -26.99 -14.64 -18.49
N ASP A 69 -28.11 -14.14 -19.01
CA ASP A 69 -28.85 -14.79 -20.09
C ASP A 69 -28.12 -14.73 -21.46
N SER A 70 -26.98 -14.03 -21.55
CA SER A 70 -26.22 -13.88 -22.77
C SER A 70 -25.31 -15.08 -23.03
N LYS A 71 -25.53 -15.76 -24.17
CA LYS A 71 -24.60 -16.80 -24.66
C LYS A 71 -23.20 -16.28 -25.01
N ARG A 72 -23.06 -14.97 -25.27
CA ARG A 72 -21.76 -14.36 -25.64
C ARG A 72 -20.97 -13.87 -24.43
N PHE A 73 -21.67 -13.44 -23.39
CA PHE A 73 -21.09 -12.90 -22.16
C PHE A 73 -21.73 -13.63 -20.98
N ARG A 74 -21.41 -14.92 -20.87
CA ARG A 74 -22.06 -15.83 -19.92
C ARG A 74 -21.91 -15.33 -18.49
N PHE A 75 -20.74 -14.81 -18.13
CA PHE A 75 -20.47 -14.26 -16.81
C PHE A 75 -20.09 -12.78 -16.92
N ILE A 76 -20.62 -11.95 -16.02
CA ILE A 76 -20.20 -10.56 -15.84
C ILE A 76 -19.59 -10.37 -14.45
N ARG A 77 -18.60 -9.49 -14.34
CA ARG A 77 -17.94 -9.21 -13.07
C ARG A 77 -18.72 -8.19 -12.26
N GLN A 78 -18.96 -8.48 -10.99
CA GLN A 78 -19.63 -7.60 -10.03
C GLN A 78 -18.75 -7.37 -8.81
N TYR A 79 -18.87 -6.17 -8.23
CA TYR A 79 -18.13 -5.74 -7.04
C TYR A 79 -19.11 -5.25 -5.97
N PRO A 80 -19.53 -6.14 -5.05
CA PRO A 80 -20.27 -5.70 -3.86
C PRO A 80 -19.48 -4.63 -3.10
N ASP A 81 -20.13 -3.53 -2.72
CA ASP A 81 -19.49 -2.35 -2.13
C ASP A 81 -18.31 -1.79 -2.97
N ALA A 82 -18.49 -1.73 -4.29
CA ALA A 82 -17.45 -1.44 -5.28
C ALA A 82 -16.44 -0.35 -4.87
N LYS A 83 -16.92 0.82 -4.43
CA LYS A 83 -16.06 1.95 -4.03
C LYS A 83 -15.25 1.69 -2.75
N LEU A 84 -15.74 0.85 -1.84
CA LEU A 84 -15.07 0.54 -0.58
C LEU A 84 -13.80 -0.29 -0.80
N TYR A 85 -13.79 -1.15 -1.82
CA TYR A 85 -12.70 -2.09 -2.09
C TYR A 85 -11.97 -1.83 -3.42
N ALA A 86 -12.30 -0.76 -4.15
CA ALA A 86 -11.81 -0.51 -5.50
C ALA A 86 -10.28 -0.58 -5.68
N HIS A 87 -9.51 -0.11 -4.69
CA HIS A 87 -8.04 -0.15 -4.74
C HIS A 87 -7.44 -1.48 -4.26
N VAL A 88 -8.24 -2.36 -3.66
CA VAL A 88 -7.89 -3.74 -3.33
C VAL A 88 -8.23 -4.64 -4.51
N THR A 89 -9.50 -4.66 -4.94
CA THR A 89 -9.95 -5.51 -6.04
C THR A 89 -9.34 -5.06 -7.37
N GLY A 90 -9.30 -3.74 -7.61
CA GLY A 90 -9.15 -3.20 -8.94
C GLY A 90 -10.42 -3.42 -9.76
N PHE A 91 -10.26 -3.49 -11.07
CA PHE A 91 -11.33 -3.81 -12.01
C PHE A 91 -10.88 -4.90 -13.00
N PHE A 92 -11.85 -5.53 -13.65
CA PHE A 92 -11.69 -6.49 -14.72
C PHE A 92 -12.49 -6.00 -15.92
N SER A 93 -11.80 -5.60 -16.98
CA SER A 93 -12.38 -4.99 -18.17
C SER A 93 -12.24 -5.92 -19.39
N PRO A 94 -12.87 -5.59 -20.54
CA PRO A 94 -12.69 -6.27 -21.81
C PRO A 94 -11.24 -6.60 -22.19
N GLU A 95 -10.32 -5.68 -21.94
CA GLU A 95 -8.93 -5.76 -22.46
C GLU A 95 -7.87 -5.55 -21.38
N SER A 96 -8.26 -5.20 -20.16
CA SER A 96 -7.33 -4.91 -19.06
C SER A 96 -7.89 -5.37 -17.71
N ALA A 97 -7.04 -5.38 -16.71
CA ALA A 97 -7.41 -5.54 -15.31
C ALA A 97 -6.47 -4.69 -14.45
N SER A 98 -6.78 -4.50 -13.17
CA SER A 98 -5.92 -3.78 -12.23
C SER A 98 -5.92 -4.44 -10.84
N ALA A 99 -4.96 -4.07 -9.98
CA ALA A 99 -4.81 -4.58 -8.61
C ALA A 99 -4.91 -6.12 -8.52
N ILE A 100 -5.67 -6.68 -7.57
CA ILE A 100 -5.82 -8.14 -7.41
C ILE A 100 -6.41 -8.80 -8.67
N GLU A 101 -7.34 -8.14 -9.37
CA GLU A 101 -7.87 -8.65 -10.65
C GLU A 101 -6.76 -8.81 -11.71
N ALA A 102 -5.72 -7.98 -11.69
CA ALA A 102 -4.57 -8.12 -12.58
C ALA A 102 -3.51 -9.09 -12.06
N SER A 103 -3.10 -8.94 -10.80
CA SER A 103 -1.99 -9.72 -10.23
C SER A 103 -2.32 -11.20 -10.18
N GLU A 104 -3.56 -11.53 -9.79
CA GLU A 104 -4.03 -12.91 -9.65
C GLU A 104 -4.81 -13.39 -10.88
N ASN A 105 -4.65 -12.73 -12.03
CA ASN A 105 -5.51 -12.99 -13.19
C ASN A 105 -5.53 -14.46 -13.59
N LYS A 106 -4.36 -15.12 -13.62
CA LYS A 106 -4.24 -16.53 -14.02
C LYS A 106 -4.90 -17.50 -13.05
N LEU A 107 -4.93 -17.17 -11.76
CA LEU A 107 -5.63 -17.96 -10.76
C LEU A 107 -7.14 -17.73 -10.88
N LEU A 108 -7.53 -16.46 -10.98
CA LEU A 108 -8.92 -16.03 -11.10
C LEU A 108 -9.60 -16.52 -12.38
N ASP A 109 -8.90 -16.64 -13.52
CA ASP A 109 -9.45 -17.21 -14.76
C ASP A 109 -9.21 -18.72 -14.92
N GLY A 110 -8.56 -19.37 -13.93
CA GLY A 110 -8.30 -20.80 -13.96
C GLY A 110 -7.14 -21.21 -14.90
N SER A 111 -6.45 -20.28 -15.54
CA SER A 111 -5.37 -20.58 -16.48
C SER A 111 -4.02 -20.92 -15.82
N SER A 112 -3.86 -20.72 -14.51
CA SER A 112 -2.61 -20.95 -13.78
C SER A 112 -2.10 -22.38 -13.91
N ALA A 113 -0.77 -22.55 -13.99
CA ALA A 113 -0.12 -23.85 -14.02
C ALA A 113 -0.49 -24.71 -12.79
N ASP A 114 -0.70 -24.08 -11.65
CA ASP A 114 -1.08 -24.73 -10.39
C ASP A 114 -2.45 -25.43 -10.49
N LEU A 115 -3.26 -25.04 -11.47
CA LEU A 115 -4.57 -25.61 -11.76
C LEU A 115 -4.55 -26.64 -12.91
N LEU A 116 -3.36 -27.02 -13.44
CA LEU A 116 -3.25 -27.95 -14.58
C LEU A 116 -3.86 -29.32 -14.32
N LEU A 117 -3.55 -29.93 -13.17
CA LEU A 117 -4.08 -31.25 -12.81
C LEU A 117 -5.61 -31.22 -12.75
N ARG A 118 -6.17 -30.15 -12.18
CA ARG A 118 -7.61 -29.99 -12.05
C ARG A 118 -8.30 -29.68 -13.36
N ARG A 119 -7.77 -28.78 -14.19
CA ARG A 119 -8.26 -28.57 -15.55
C ARG A 119 -8.30 -29.86 -16.37
N SER A 120 -7.33 -30.75 -16.16
CA SER A 120 -7.33 -32.06 -16.81
C SER A 120 -8.52 -32.91 -16.33
N ILE A 121 -8.78 -32.95 -15.03
CA ILE A 121 -9.95 -33.64 -14.45
C ILE A 121 -11.26 -33.03 -14.95
N ASP A 122 -11.40 -31.71 -14.95
CA ASP A 122 -12.60 -31.00 -15.41
C ASP A 122 -12.87 -31.32 -16.90
N LEU A 123 -11.83 -31.37 -17.73
CA LEU A 123 -11.92 -31.77 -19.14
C LEU A 123 -12.40 -33.23 -19.31
N PHE A 124 -11.94 -34.15 -18.46
CA PHE A 124 -12.36 -35.56 -18.49
C PHE A 124 -13.78 -35.77 -17.94
N THR A 125 -14.20 -34.96 -16.97
CA THR A 125 -15.51 -35.06 -16.30
C THR A 125 -16.60 -34.22 -16.98
N GLY A 126 -16.21 -33.27 -17.83
CA GLY A 126 -17.12 -32.32 -18.48
C GLY A 126 -17.61 -31.20 -17.55
N GLU A 127 -17.00 -31.02 -16.38
CA GLU A 127 -17.32 -29.89 -15.48
C GLU A 127 -16.84 -28.56 -16.10
N PRO A 128 -17.63 -27.47 -16.01
CA PRO A 128 -17.20 -26.18 -16.51
C PRO A 128 -16.01 -25.65 -15.70
N THR A 129 -14.94 -25.24 -16.39
CA THR A 129 -13.75 -24.67 -15.76
C THR A 129 -14.11 -23.42 -14.95
N LYS A 130 -13.73 -23.41 -13.67
CA LYS A 130 -13.90 -22.28 -12.75
C LYS A 130 -12.55 -21.75 -12.28
N GLY A 131 -12.49 -20.46 -12.01
CA GLY A 131 -11.32 -19.83 -11.39
C GLY A 131 -11.14 -20.17 -9.91
N ALA A 132 -9.92 -20.03 -9.42
CA ALA A 132 -9.60 -20.07 -8.00
C ALA A 132 -10.12 -18.82 -7.27
N ASN A 133 -10.54 -18.96 -6.02
CA ASN A 133 -10.88 -17.85 -5.16
C ASN A 133 -9.62 -17.30 -4.48
N VAL A 134 -9.56 -15.99 -4.34
CA VAL A 134 -8.49 -15.26 -3.66
C VAL A 134 -9.05 -14.63 -2.40
N GLU A 135 -8.58 -15.07 -1.24
CA GLU A 135 -8.86 -14.43 0.04
C GLU A 135 -7.74 -13.43 0.35
N VAL A 136 -8.13 -12.19 0.59
CA VAL A 136 -7.22 -11.11 0.99
C VAL A 136 -7.25 -10.89 2.50
N THR A 137 -6.17 -10.33 3.04
CA THR A 137 -5.98 -10.03 4.47
C THR A 137 -6.86 -8.92 5.02
N ILE A 138 -7.58 -8.20 4.14
CA ILE A 138 -8.41 -7.05 4.51
C ILE A 138 -9.46 -7.45 5.55
N ASN A 139 -9.45 -6.74 6.68
CA ASN A 139 -10.48 -6.80 7.70
C ASN A 139 -11.65 -5.86 7.29
N PRO A 140 -12.87 -6.39 7.03
CA PRO A 140 -13.99 -5.55 6.57
C PRO A 140 -14.38 -4.43 7.53
N LYS A 141 -14.20 -4.61 8.84
CA LYS A 141 -14.49 -3.56 9.84
C LYS A 141 -13.47 -2.43 9.75
N ALA A 142 -12.17 -2.77 9.68
CA ALA A 142 -11.10 -1.80 9.53
C ALA A 142 -11.22 -1.01 8.21
N GLN A 143 -11.44 -1.72 7.09
CA GLN A 143 -11.62 -1.12 5.77
C GLN A 143 -12.79 -0.14 5.75
N LYS A 144 -13.96 -0.55 6.28
CA LYS A 144 -15.15 0.30 6.34
C LYS A 144 -14.93 1.53 7.21
N ALA A 145 -14.36 1.37 8.40
CA ALA A 145 -14.08 2.48 9.30
C ALA A 145 -13.10 3.48 8.68
N ALA A 146 -12.04 2.99 8.04
CA ALA A 146 -11.06 3.82 7.33
C ALA A 146 -11.70 4.61 6.18
N TYR A 147 -12.50 3.94 5.36
CA TYR A 147 -13.22 4.54 4.24
C TYR A 147 -14.22 5.61 4.70
N ASP A 148 -15.08 5.27 5.66
CA ASP A 148 -16.11 6.18 6.16
C ASP A 148 -15.50 7.40 6.82
N ALA A 149 -14.48 7.22 7.68
CA ALA A 149 -13.83 8.32 8.38
C ALA A 149 -13.09 9.26 7.40
N LEU A 150 -12.33 8.72 6.45
CA LEU A 150 -11.65 9.53 5.44
C LEU A 150 -12.67 10.24 4.53
N ARG A 151 -13.74 9.56 4.11
CA ARG A 151 -14.80 10.15 3.28
C ARG A 151 -15.54 11.27 4.01
N GLN A 152 -15.91 11.07 5.27
CA GLN A 152 -16.60 12.07 6.09
C GLN A 152 -15.73 13.30 6.34
N SER A 153 -14.40 13.14 6.38
CA SER A 153 -13.50 14.28 6.45
C SER A 153 -13.63 15.23 5.24
N GLY A 154 -14.18 14.74 4.12
CA GLY A 154 -14.32 15.45 2.85
C GLY A 154 -13.01 15.59 2.09
N LYS A 155 -11.94 14.95 2.57
CA LYS A 155 -10.57 15.18 2.11
C LYS A 155 -10.02 14.02 1.28
N ARG A 156 -9.14 14.37 0.33
CA ARG A 156 -8.28 13.47 -0.43
C ARG A 156 -7.15 12.93 0.45
N GLY A 157 -6.82 11.65 0.31
CA GLY A 157 -5.82 11.01 1.16
C GLY A 157 -5.85 9.48 1.08
N ALA A 158 -5.17 8.84 2.03
CA ALA A 158 -5.16 7.39 2.17
C ALA A 158 -5.07 6.97 3.63
N VAL A 159 -5.57 5.76 3.89
CA VAL A 159 -5.40 5.04 5.15
C VAL A 159 -4.93 3.64 4.80
N ILE A 160 -3.86 3.21 5.46
CA ILE A 160 -3.41 1.82 5.39
C ILE A 160 -3.15 1.30 6.79
N ALA A 161 -3.60 0.08 7.05
CA ALA A 161 -3.42 -0.59 8.32
C ALA A 161 -2.83 -1.97 8.10
N ILE A 162 -1.91 -2.37 8.97
CA ILE A 162 -1.20 -3.64 8.92
C ILE A 162 -1.18 -4.29 10.30
N GLU A 163 -1.21 -5.62 10.34
CA GLU A 163 -0.98 -6.38 11.56
C GLU A 163 0.54 -6.43 11.87
N PRO A 164 1.01 -5.94 13.03
CA PRO A 164 2.45 -5.84 13.29
C PRO A 164 3.21 -7.17 13.27
N LYS A 165 2.60 -8.24 13.77
CA LYS A 165 3.27 -9.54 13.96
C LYS A 165 3.43 -10.35 12.67
N THR A 166 2.66 -10.02 11.63
CA THR A 166 2.64 -10.81 10.39
C THR A 166 2.91 -9.98 9.14
N GLY A 167 2.60 -8.67 9.16
CA GLY A 167 2.62 -7.83 7.96
C GLY A 167 1.32 -7.88 7.14
N ALA A 168 0.28 -8.58 7.62
CA ALA A 168 -1.02 -8.65 6.93
C ALA A 168 -1.64 -7.26 6.75
N ILE A 169 -1.98 -6.86 5.53
CA ILE A 169 -2.67 -5.58 5.27
C ILE A 169 -4.16 -5.69 5.64
N LEU A 170 -4.53 -5.09 6.77
CA LEU A 170 -5.89 -5.13 7.32
C LEU A 170 -6.84 -4.10 6.69
N ALA A 171 -6.31 -2.99 6.18
CA ALA A 171 -7.08 -2.00 5.43
C ALA A 171 -6.19 -1.27 4.42
N MET A 172 -6.72 -0.96 3.24
CA MET A 172 -6.05 -0.18 2.21
C MET A 172 -7.10 0.69 1.49
N VAL A 173 -7.15 1.96 1.87
CA VAL A 173 -8.12 2.95 1.40
C VAL A 173 -7.39 4.12 0.75
N SER A 174 -7.87 4.53 -0.42
CA SER A 174 -7.46 5.75 -1.12
C SER A 174 -8.72 6.52 -1.50
N LEU A 175 -8.72 7.83 -1.27
CA LEU A 175 -9.79 8.74 -1.70
C LEU A 175 -9.21 9.98 -2.40
N PRO A 176 -9.89 10.54 -3.42
CA PRO A 176 -11.08 10.01 -4.10
C PRO A 176 -10.85 8.64 -4.74
N THR A 177 -11.93 7.89 -4.89
CA THR A 177 -11.94 6.54 -5.47
C THR A 177 -12.95 6.46 -6.61
N TYR A 178 -13.02 5.30 -7.26
CA TYR A 178 -13.90 5.03 -8.41
C TYR A 178 -14.78 3.80 -8.13
N ASP A 179 -15.75 3.55 -9.00
CA ASP A 179 -16.55 2.33 -8.99
C ASP A 179 -16.04 1.35 -10.07
N PRO A 180 -15.38 0.23 -9.69
CA PRO A 180 -14.92 -0.79 -10.62
C PRO A 180 -16.00 -1.35 -11.55
N THR A 181 -17.26 -1.30 -11.15
CA THR A 181 -18.40 -1.79 -11.96
C THR A 181 -18.54 -0.99 -13.25
N GLU A 182 -18.24 0.30 -13.22
CA GLU A 182 -18.27 1.18 -14.40
C GLU A 182 -17.22 0.80 -15.45
N LEU A 183 -16.16 0.08 -15.04
CA LEU A 183 -15.06 -0.38 -15.89
C LEU A 183 -15.14 -1.86 -16.27
N SER A 184 -16.18 -2.57 -15.79
CA SER A 184 -16.31 -4.02 -15.94
C SER A 184 -17.44 -4.44 -16.89
N GLY A 185 -17.92 -3.50 -17.70
CA GLY A 185 -18.92 -3.75 -18.74
C GLY A 185 -18.34 -4.45 -19.99
N THR A 186 -19.21 -4.97 -20.84
CA THR A 186 -18.82 -5.68 -22.07
C THR A 186 -18.72 -4.76 -23.30
N ASP A 187 -19.18 -3.52 -23.20
CA ASP A 187 -19.07 -2.51 -24.25
C ASP A 187 -17.71 -1.83 -24.16
N LYS A 188 -16.80 -2.25 -25.03
CA LYS A 188 -15.43 -1.71 -25.12
C LYS A 188 -15.41 -0.19 -25.21
N GLY A 189 -16.21 0.40 -26.09
CA GLY A 189 -16.22 1.84 -26.33
C GLY A 189 -16.62 2.63 -25.08
N LYS A 190 -17.66 2.17 -24.37
CA LYS A 190 -18.10 2.80 -23.12
C LYS A 190 -17.08 2.65 -22.00
N VAL A 191 -16.51 1.45 -21.85
CA VAL A 191 -15.51 1.19 -20.81
C VAL A 191 -14.24 2.02 -21.04
N PHE A 192 -13.75 2.10 -22.29
CA PHE A 192 -12.59 2.92 -22.61
C PHE A 192 -12.85 4.42 -22.41
N GLY A 193 -14.02 4.92 -22.84
CA GLY A 193 -14.41 6.31 -22.60
C GLY A 193 -14.44 6.63 -21.10
N ARG A 194 -15.04 5.75 -20.29
CA ARG A 194 -15.11 5.94 -18.84
C ARG A 194 -13.75 5.86 -18.16
N TYR A 195 -12.89 4.93 -18.58
CA TYR A 195 -11.52 4.86 -18.07
C TYR A 195 -10.75 6.14 -18.40
N ASP A 196 -10.85 6.65 -19.62
CA ASP A 196 -10.19 7.88 -20.06
C ASP A 196 -10.66 9.11 -19.26
N GLU A 197 -11.96 9.21 -18.96
CA GLU A 197 -12.49 10.23 -18.04
C GLU A 197 -11.84 10.16 -16.65
N LEU A 198 -11.81 8.96 -16.04
CA LEU A 198 -11.23 8.75 -14.71
C LEU A 198 -9.70 8.99 -14.69
N ALA A 199 -9.01 8.64 -15.78
CA ALA A 199 -7.57 8.85 -15.93
C ALA A 199 -7.19 10.32 -16.11
N LYS A 200 -8.07 11.12 -16.75
CA LYS A 200 -7.89 12.57 -16.94
C LYS A 200 -8.43 13.42 -15.79
N ASP A 201 -9.14 12.80 -14.84
CA ASP A 201 -9.67 13.50 -13.68
C ASP A 201 -8.52 14.07 -12.83
N LYS A 202 -8.59 15.38 -12.56
CA LYS A 202 -7.61 16.13 -11.77
C LYS A 202 -7.46 15.59 -10.33
N ASP A 203 -8.50 14.94 -9.82
CA ASP A 203 -8.52 14.37 -8.47
C ASP A 203 -7.97 12.94 -8.43
N GLN A 204 -7.60 12.38 -9.58
CA GLN A 204 -6.91 11.11 -9.75
C GLN A 204 -7.56 9.96 -8.94
N PRO A 205 -8.82 9.60 -9.23
CA PRO A 205 -9.55 8.57 -8.49
C PRO A 205 -8.99 7.17 -8.72
N LEU A 206 -8.26 6.91 -9.82
CA LEU A 206 -7.62 5.62 -10.09
C LEU A 206 -6.35 5.40 -9.26
N LEU A 207 -5.73 6.47 -8.73
CA LEU A 207 -4.50 6.37 -7.97
C LEU A 207 -4.75 5.71 -6.60
N ASN A 208 -4.03 4.62 -6.34
CA ASN A 208 -3.94 4.07 -4.99
C ASN A 208 -2.88 4.84 -4.19
N ARG A 209 -3.29 5.90 -3.50
CA ARG A 209 -2.40 6.76 -2.70
C ARG A 209 -1.72 6.04 -1.53
N ALA A 210 -2.23 4.88 -1.10
CA ALA A 210 -1.64 4.12 -0.01
C ALA A 210 -0.29 3.48 -0.40
N ILE A 211 -0.09 3.19 -1.68
CA ILE A 211 1.11 2.48 -2.19
C ILE A 211 1.74 3.12 -3.42
N GLY A 212 0.99 3.87 -4.23
CA GLY A 212 1.41 4.32 -5.56
C GLY A 212 1.92 5.76 -5.62
N GLN A 213 2.07 6.44 -4.49
CA GLN A 213 2.61 7.80 -4.41
C GLN A 213 3.39 7.99 -3.11
N THR A 214 4.46 8.77 -3.18
CA THR A 214 5.24 9.21 -2.03
C THR A 214 4.95 10.67 -1.67
N TYR A 215 5.10 10.99 -0.39
CA TYR A 215 4.89 12.33 0.16
C TYR A 215 5.98 12.64 1.20
N PRO A 216 6.30 13.91 1.46
CA PRO A 216 7.10 14.24 2.64
C PRO A 216 6.37 13.76 3.91
N PRO A 217 7.00 12.95 4.77
CA PRO A 217 6.37 12.44 5.99
C PRO A 217 6.23 13.51 7.08
N GLY A 218 7.05 14.57 7.03
CA GLY A 218 7.12 15.58 8.08
C GLY A 218 7.41 14.95 9.44
N SER A 219 6.80 15.49 10.50
CA SER A 219 7.11 15.09 11.89
C SER A 219 6.81 13.63 12.27
N THR A 220 6.18 12.81 11.43
CA THR A 220 6.13 11.36 11.67
C THR A 220 7.51 10.72 11.51
N PHE A 221 8.37 11.26 10.63
CA PHE A 221 9.73 10.76 10.40
C PHE A 221 10.66 10.96 11.60
N LYS A 222 10.33 11.89 12.51
CA LYS A 222 11.06 12.06 13.78
C LYS A 222 11.12 10.77 14.60
N VAL A 223 10.19 9.84 14.40
CA VAL A 223 10.26 8.51 15.01
C VAL A 223 11.49 7.74 14.51
N VAL A 224 11.81 7.81 13.21
CA VAL A 224 13.01 7.19 12.62
C VAL A 224 14.29 7.90 13.09
N THR A 225 14.28 9.23 13.14
CA THR A 225 15.42 9.99 13.70
C THR A 225 15.66 9.67 15.17
N MET A 226 14.60 9.54 15.98
CA MET A 226 14.71 9.11 17.37
C MET A 226 15.26 7.68 17.47
N ALA A 227 14.80 6.77 16.61
CA ALA A 227 15.31 5.40 16.54
C ALA A 227 16.82 5.38 16.28
N ALA A 228 17.30 6.09 15.25
CA ALA A 228 18.73 6.20 14.94
C ALA A 228 19.53 6.75 16.13
N TYR A 229 18.98 7.79 16.79
CA TYR A 229 19.65 8.45 17.92
C TYR A 229 19.76 7.57 19.16
N LEU A 230 18.77 6.71 19.41
CA LEU A 230 18.78 5.75 20.51
C LEU A 230 19.68 4.53 20.21
N GLU A 231 19.68 4.03 18.98
CA GLU A 231 20.54 2.90 18.57
C GLU A 231 22.03 3.28 18.54
N ASP A 232 22.34 4.55 18.30
CA ASP A 232 23.72 5.07 18.32
C ASP A 232 24.38 5.02 19.71
N ASP A 233 23.58 5.05 20.79
CA ASP A 233 24.07 5.07 22.17
C ASP A 233 23.00 4.53 23.12
N SER A 234 23.20 3.30 23.58
CA SER A 234 22.26 2.58 24.44
C SER A 234 22.03 3.23 25.80
N SER A 235 22.91 4.15 26.25
CA SER A 235 22.71 4.91 27.49
C SER A 235 21.58 5.95 27.38
N ARG A 236 21.16 6.27 26.15
CA ARG A 236 20.07 7.21 25.89
C ARG A 236 18.70 6.56 26.11
N GLY A 237 17.74 7.35 26.52
CA GLY A 237 16.39 6.91 26.79
C GLY A 237 15.40 8.06 26.95
N PRO A 238 14.15 7.75 27.36
CA PRO A 238 13.05 8.72 27.44
C PRO A 238 13.38 10.00 28.22
N ASP A 239 14.23 9.91 29.25
CA ASP A 239 14.62 11.01 30.14
C ASP A 239 15.93 11.71 29.75
N THR A 240 16.63 11.23 28.71
CA THR A 240 17.82 11.89 28.18
C THR A 240 17.47 13.31 27.77
N THR A 241 18.25 14.28 28.25
CA THR A 241 18.01 15.71 28.01
C THR A 241 18.79 16.17 26.77
N VAL A 242 18.15 16.96 25.92
CA VAL A 242 18.71 17.52 24.69
C VAL A 242 18.42 19.01 24.58
N ASP A 243 19.33 19.73 23.92
CA ASP A 243 19.12 21.14 23.60
C ASP A 243 17.96 21.32 22.62
N ALA A 244 17.10 22.29 22.92
CA ALA A 244 15.90 22.58 22.16
C ALA A 244 15.72 24.08 21.95
N PRO A 245 16.70 24.76 21.31
CA PRO A 245 16.63 26.20 21.09
C PRO A 245 15.39 26.55 20.26
N GLN A 246 14.89 27.78 20.37
CA GLN A 246 13.76 28.25 19.57
C GLN A 246 14.03 28.18 18.06
N ASN A 247 15.26 28.53 17.68
CA ASN A 247 15.77 28.48 16.31
C ASN A 247 17.10 27.74 16.31
N LEU A 248 17.24 26.75 15.44
CA LEU A 248 18.50 26.03 15.21
C LEU A 248 19.19 26.65 13.98
N PRO A 249 20.35 27.31 14.13
CA PRO A 249 21.12 27.81 12.99
C PRO A 249 21.54 26.66 12.08
N LEU A 250 21.28 26.78 10.77
CA LEU A 250 21.69 25.76 9.80
C LEU A 250 23.07 26.10 9.23
N PRO A 251 24.03 25.16 9.26
CA PRO A 251 25.39 25.40 8.78
C PRO A 251 25.43 25.90 7.33
N ASN A 252 26.34 26.83 7.03
CA ASN A 252 26.55 27.38 5.68
C ASN A 252 25.32 28.11 5.07
N THR A 253 24.37 28.53 5.91
CA THR A 253 23.23 29.34 5.47
C THR A 253 22.95 30.48 6.46
N ASN A 254 22.18 31.48 6.03
CA ASN A 254 21.61 32.50 6.91
C ASN A 254 20.21 32.12 7.43
N ILE A 255 19.79 30.87 7.23
CA ILE A 255 18.46 30.37 7.58
C ILE A 255 18.59 29.54 8.85
N SER A 256 17.58 29.61 9.71
CA SER A 256 17.45 28.73 10.88
C SER A 256 16.23 27.83 10.73
N LEU A 257 16.30 26.64 11.30
CA LEU A 257 15.15 25.76 11.46
C LEU A 257 14.37 26.17 12.72
N PRO A 258 13.13 26.68 12.61
CA PRO A 258 12.34 27.07 13.77
C PRO A 258 11.55 25.89 14.35
N ASN A 259 11.22 25.98 15.63
CA ASN A 259 10.12 25.19 16.19
C ASN A 259 8.76 25.72 15.70
N TYR A 260 7.75 24.85 15.70
CA TYR A 260 6.39 25.23 15.32
C TYR A 260 5.87 26.40 16.17
N GLY A 261 5.19 27.35 15.51
CA GLY A 261 4.65 28.54 16.16
C GLY A 261 5.70 29.56 16.63
N GLY A 262 6.98 29.36 16.30
CA GLY A 262 8.07 30.25 16.69
C GLY A 262 8.34 30.27 18.20
N ALA A 263 7.86 29.29 18.97
CA ALA A 263 8.09 29.20 20.41
C ALA A 263 9.34 28.36 20.73
N ALA A 264 9.98 28.62 21.88
CA ALA A 264 10.97 27.71 22.42
C ALA A 264 10.31 26.37 22.78
N CYS A 265 11.03 25.27 22.59
CA CYS A 265 10.58 23.98 23.05
C CYS A 265 10.92 23.86 24.54
N GLY A 266 9.89 23.99 25.40
CA GLY A 266 10.09 24.01 26.84
C GLY A 266 10.98 25.19 27.26
N SER A 267 11.93 24.94 28.16
CA SER A 267 12.90 25.93 28.67
C SER A 267 14.18 26.06 27.82
N GLY A 268 14.20 25.52 26.59
CA GLY A 268 15.39 25.49 25.74
C GLY A 268 16.27 24.24 25.90
N SER A 269 15.93 23.38 26.86
CA SER A 269 16.49 22.04 27.06
C SER A 269 15.38 21.15 27.60
N VAL A 270 15.19 19.96 27.02
CA VAL A 270 14.03 19.09 27.29
C VAL A 270 14.42 17.61 27.20
N THR A 271 13.61 16.72 27.78
CA THR A 271 13.79 15.28 27.60
C THR A 271 13.44 14.84 26.18
N LEU A 272 13.99 13.71 25.72
CA LEU A 272 13.61 13.09 24.45
C LEU A 272 12.09 12.82 24.36
N THR A 273 11.48 12.40 25.47
CA THR A 273 10.02 12.25 25.58
C THR A 273 9.30 13.56 25.25
N TYR A 274 9.68 14.66 25.90
CA TYR A 274 9.03 15.95 25.69
C TYR A 274 9.29 16.48 24.27
N ALA A 275 10.49 16.29 23.73
CA ALA A 275 10.82 16.66 22.36
C ALA A 275 9.91 15.95 21.35
N LEU A 276 9.66 14.65 21.51
CA LEU A 276 8.75 13.90 20.64
C LEU A 276 7.29 14.26 20.89
N GLU A 277 6.88 14.39 22.15
CA GLU A 277 5.52 14.76 22.59
C GLU A 277 5.05 16.09 22.00
N ARG A 278 5.90 17.12 22.12
CA ARG A 278 5.66 18.46 21.58
C ARG A 278 6.12 18.61 20.14
N SER A 279 6.67 17.55 19.56
CA SER A 279 7.11 17.49 18.17
C SER A 279 8.07 18.63 17.82
N CYS A 280 9.02 18.93 18.70
CA CYS A 280 9.99 20.01 18.51
C CYS A 280 10.85 19.73 17.27
N ASN A 281 11.13 20.73 16.44
CA ASN A 281 11.95 20.56 15.23
C ASN A 281 13.43 20.62 15.55
N THR A 282 13.81 21.57 16.43
CA THR A 282 15.22 21.89 16.65
C THR A 282 16.04 20.75 17.26
N PRO A 283 15.56 19.95 18.23
CA PRO A 283 16.33 18.80 18.70
C PRO A 283 16.55 17.77 17.60
N PHE A 284 15.54 17.48 16.77
CA PHE A 284 15.62 16.43 15.75
C PHE A 284 16.49 16.84 14.55
N GLY A 285 16.45 18.11 14.16
CA GLY A 285 17.39 18.63 13.17
C GLY A 285 18.84 18.56 13.67
N LYS A 286 19.06 18.84 14.97
CA LYS A 286 20.37 18.70 15.61
C LYS A 286 20.84 17.25 15.68
N MET A 287 19.99 16.32 16.16
CA MET A 287 20.28 14.87 16.19
C MET A 287 20.69 14.35 14.81
N GLY A 288 19.94 14.73 13.76
CA GLY A 288 20.28 14.34 12.39
C GLY A 288 21.67 14.81 11.96
N MET A 289 22.03 16.06 12.25
CA MET A 289 23.36 16.60 11.94
C MET A 289 24.49 15.97 12.75
N GLU A 290 24.22 15.53 13.98
CA GLU A 290 25.17 14.85 14.86
C GLU A 290 25.43 13.41 14.40
N LEU A 291 24.37 12.68 14.03
CA LEU A 291 24.46 11.32 13.50
C LEU A 291 25.14 11.28 12.13
N GLY A 292 24.89 12.28 11.28
CA GLY A 292 25.36 12.30 9.90
C GLY A 292 24.47 11.51 8.94
N TYR A 293 24.70 11.68 7.63
CA TYR A 293 23.86 11.08 6.59
C TYR A 293 23.90 9.55 6.64
N ASP A 294 25.09 8.95 6.74
CA ASP A 294 25.26 7.50 6.68
C ASP A 294 24.45 6.76 7.74
N LYS A 295 24.54 7.18 9.01
CA LYS A 295 23.76 6.56 10.11
C LYS A 295 22.26 6.77 9.95
N MET A 296 21.84 7.94 9.49
CA MET A 296 20.43 8.22 9.22
C MET A 296 19.89 7.35 8.08
N ASN A 297 20.65 7.24 6.98
CA ASN A 297 20.27 6.42 5.84
C ASN A 297 20.28 4.92 6.18
N GLU A 298 21.30 4.44 6.90
CA GLU A 298 21.35 3.06 7.40
C GLU A 298 20.12 2.74 8.26
N GLN A 299 19.74 3.63 9.19
CA GLN A 299 18.55 3.43 10.00
C GLN A 299 17.27 3.35 9.13
N THR A 300 17.18 4.15 8.06
CA THR A 300 16.04 4.09 7.15
C THR A 300 15.96 2.79 6.36
N GLU A 301 17.10 2.27 5.90
CA GLU A 301 17.20 0.98 5.21
C GLU A 301 16.77 -0.17 6.12
N LYS A 302 17.14 -0.12 7.41
CA LYS A 302 16.67 -1.08 8.42
C LYS A 302 15.15 -1.05 8.65
N PHE A 303 14.47 0.04 8.31
CA PHE A 303 12.99 0.10 8.28
C PHE A 303 12.39 -0.36 6.93
N GLY A 304 13.21 -0.82 5.99
CA GLY A 304 12.79 -1.31 4.67
C GLY A 304 12.78 -0.25 3.56
N MET A 305 13.20 0.99 3.84
CA MET A 305 13.32 2.01 2.81
C MET A 305 14.40 1.63 1.79
N GLY A 306 14.26 2.10 0.55
CA GLY A 306 15.16 1.70 -0.53
C GLY A 306 14.89 0.28 -1.09
N THR A 307 14.08 -0.54 -0.41
CA THR A 307 13.70 -1.88 -0.90
C THR A 307 12.45 -1.80 -1.77
N GLN A 308 12.46 -2.46 -2.94
CA GLN A 308 11.27 -2.58 -3.77
C GLN A 308 10.29 -3.60 -3.15
N ILE A 309 9.13 -3.12 -2.70
CA ILE A 309 8.08 -3.93 -2.08
C ILE A 309 6.95 -4.16 -3.09
N GLY A 310 6.28 -5.32 -3.00
CA GLY A 310 5.08 -5.66 -3.77
C GLY A 310 4.01 -6.30 -2.88
N VAL A 311 2.74 -5.92 -3.04
CA VAL A 311 1.64 -6.32 -2.13
C VAL A 311 0.28 -6.67 -2.78
N PRO A 312 0.16 -7.57 -3.77
CA PRO A 312 1.11 -8.00 -4.81
C PRO A 312 1.31 -6.91 -5.90
N MET A 313 0.62 -5.78 -5.79
CA MET A 313 0.86 -4.61 -6.63
C MET A 313 2.22 -3.99 -6.31
N ARG A 314 2.87 -3.40 -7.32
CA ARG A 314 4.09 -2.62 -7.10
C ARG A 314 3.82 -1.45 -6.15
N VAL A 315 4.64 -1.32 -5.13
CA VAL A 315 4.66 -0.17 -4.22
C VAL A 315 5.69 0.84 -4.74
N GLU A 316 5.35 2.12 -4.74
CA GLU A 316 6.29 3.19 -5.05
C GLU A 316 7.39 3.21 -3.99
N GLN A 317 8.63 3.34 -4.41
CA GLN A 317 9.78 3.23 -3.52
C GLN A 317 9.87 4.47 -2.63
N SER A 318 9.94 4.26 -1.31
CA SER A 318 10.21 5.33 -0.35
C SER A 318 11.72 5.54 -0.22
N ASP A 319 12.13 6.80 -0.05
CA ASP A 319 13.52 7.21 -0.06
C ASP A 319 13.78 8.33 0.96
N PHE A 320 14.90 8.24 1.67
CA PHE A 320 15.38 9.31 2.55
C PHE A 320 15.89 10.50 1.73
N GLY A 321 16.32 10.23 0.50
CA GLY A 321 16.95 11.15 -0.42
C GLY A 321 18.46 11.02 -0.38
N LYS A 322 19.12 11.46 -1.46
CA LYS A 322 20.59 11.45 -1.59
C LYS A 322 21.30 12.29 -0.51
N GLU A 323 22.58 11.99 -0.29
CA GLU A 323 23.45 12.82 0.53
C GLU A 323 23.52 14.26 -0.04
N GLU A 324 23.26 15.22 0.85
CA GLU A 324 23.34 16.65 0.60
C GLU A 324 24.19 17.28 1.73
N ASP A 325 24.08 18.60 1.96
CA ASP A 325 24.77 19.25 3.08
C ASP A 325 24.08 19.01 4.45
N LYS A 326 24.75 19.43 5.53
CA LYS A 326 24.21 19.30 6.90
C LYS A 326 22.89 20.06 7.11
N ALA A 327 22.67 21.16 6.40
CA ALA A 327 21.42 21.92 6.50
C ALA A 327 20.25 21.11 5.90
N ALA A 328 20.45 20.50 4.74
CA ALA A 328 19.52 19.58 4.12
C ALA A 328 19.27 18.34 4.99
N LEU A 329 20.31 17.77 5.61
CA LEU A 329 20.18 16.64 6.53
C LEU A 329 19.33 16.99 7.76
N ALA A 330 19.49 18.19 8.33
CA ALA A 330 18.63 18.66 9.43
C ALA A 330 17.15 18.70 9.02
N MET A 331 16.85 19.15 7.79
CA MET A 331 15.48 19.18 7.26
C MET A 331 14.96 17.78 6.94
N ALA A 332 15.79 16.91 6.35
CA ALA A 332 15.42 15.52 6.05
C ALA A 332 15.11 14.73 7.33
N SER A 333 15.82 15.02 8.42
CA SER A 333 15.62 14.42 9.76
C SER A 333 14.33 14.85 10.46
N ILE A 334 13.63 15.86 9.94
CA ILE A 334 12.26 16.18 10.38
C ILE A 334 11.22 15.81 9.32
N GLY A 335 11.60 15.02 8.31
CA GLY A 335 10.72 14.53 7.26
C GLY A 335 10.43 15.52 6.14
N GLN A 336 11.31 16.52 5.93
CA GLN A 336 11.19 17.52 4.87
C GLN A 336 12.26 17.32 3.78
N ARG A 337 12.42 18.29 2.88
CA ARG A 337 13.43 18.30 1.80
C ARG A 337 13.25 17.09 0.86
N SER A 338 14.23 16.20 0.80
CA SER A 338 14.31 15.07 -0.14
C SER A 338 13.59 13.82 0.36
N ASN A 339 13.21 13.78 1.64
CA ASN A 339 12.56 12.64 2.27
C ASN A 339 11.15 12.41 1.71
N ARG A 340 10.87 11.19 1.23
CA ARG A 340 9.63 10.81 0.52
C ARG A 340 9.18 9.41 0.94
N MET A 341 7.95 9.30 1.43
CA MET A 341 7.37 8.06 1.95
C MET A 341 6.01 7.76 1.36
N THR A 342 5.75 6.49 1.08
CA THR A 342 4.38 5.99 0.91
C THR A 342 3.69 5.84 2.26
N PRO A 343 2.35 5.90 2.32
CA PRO A 343 1.62 5.54 3.54
C PRO A 343 1.94 4.12 4.02
N LEU A 344 2.12 3.15 3.11
CA LEU A 344 2.53 1.80 3.48
C LEU A 344 3.86 1.79 4.25
N GLN A 345 4.88 2.49 3.75
CA GLN A 345 6.18 2.57 4.43
C GLN A 345 6.07 3.16 5.84
N MET A 346 5.25 4.22 6.00
CA MET A 346 5.01 4.83 7.30
C MET A 346 4.25 3.90 8.26
N ALA A 347 3.34 3.07 7.75
CA ALA A 347 2.67 2.04 8.55
C ALA A 347 3.66 0.94 8.95
N MET A 348 4.56 0.52 8.05
CA MET A 348 5.63 -0.45 8.33
C MET A 348 6.58 0.03 9.44
N ILE A 349 6.94 1.32 9.45
CA ILE A 349 7.73 1.91 10.54
C ILE A 349 7.00 1.77 11.89
N ALA A 350 5.71 2.11 11.92
CA ALA A 350 4.90 1.96 13.14
C ALA A 350 4.76 0.49 13.56
N ALA A 351 4.57 -0.43 12.61
CA ALA A 351 4.49 -1.86 12.87
C ALA A 351 5.81 -2.45 13.38
N GLY A 352 6.95 -2.05 12.83
CA GLY A 352 8.25 -2.52 13.30
C GLY A 352 8.48 -2.17 14.77
N ILE A 353 8.17 -0.94 15.17
CA ILE A 353 8.26 -0.51 16.58
C ILE A 353 7.26 -1.28 17.46
N ALA A 354 6.05 -1.49 16.95
CA ALA A 354 5.01 -2.26 17.63
C ALA A 354 5.44 -3.74 17.82
N ASN A 355 6.17 -4.29 16.86
CA ASN A 355 6.65 -5.67 16.83
C ASN A 355 8.07 -5.83 17.43
N GLY A 356 8.44 -4.97 18.38
CA GLY A 356 9.71 -5.11 19.11
C GLY A 356 10.96 -4.81 18.29
N GLY A 357 10.82 -4.15 17.13
CA GLY A 357 11.93 -3.77 16.25
C GLY A 357 11.92 -4.50 14.91
N THR A 358 11.32 -5.68 14.82
CA THR A 358 11.27 -6.49 13.59
C THR A 358 10.19 -5.99 12.64
N VAL A 359 10.59 -5.64 11.41
CA VAL A 359 9.69 -5.21 10.34
C VAL A 359 9.29 -6.44 9.52
N MET A 360 8.00 -6.73 9.43
CA MET A 360 7.48 -7.83 8.61
C MET A 360 7.32 -7.43 7.15
N LYS A 361 7.48 -8.39 6.22
CA LYS A 361 7.12 -8.20 4.81
C LYS A 361 5.60 -8.03 4.70
N PRO A 362 5.11 -6.89 4.17
CA PRO A 362 3.67 -6.70 4.06
C PRO A 362 3.08 -7.62 2.99
N TYR A 363 1.86 -8.13 3.22
CA TYR A 363 1.17 -8.98 2.24
C TYR A 363 -0.34 -8.75 2.23
N LEU A 364 -0.94 -8.93 1.05
CA LEU A 364 -2.37 -8.72 0.82
C LEU A 364 -3.15 -10.01 0.52
N VAL A 365 -2.53 -10.98 -0.16
CA VAL A 365 -3.16 -12.28 -0.44
C VAL A 365 -2.93 -13.20 0.75
N ASN A 366 -4.00 -13.60 1.43
CA ASN A 366 -3.95 -14.48 2.59
C ASN A 366 -3.99 -15.96 2.19
N LYS A 367 -4.90 -16.30 1.27
CA LYS A 367 -5.17 -17.70 0.93
C LYS A 367 -5.74 -17.79 -0.48
N ILE A 368 -5.31 -18.79 -1.22
CA ILE A 368 -5.87 -19.14 -2.53
C ILE A 368 -6.52 -20.50 -2.39
N THR A 369 -7.79 -20.58 -2.79
CA THR A 369 -8.56 -21.82 -2.77
C THR A 369 -9.11 -22.10 -4.15
N ASP A 370 -9.32 -23.36 -4.50
CA ASP A 370 -10.06 -23.67 -5.72
C ASP A 370 -11.57 -23.39 -5.57
N ALA A 371 -12.34 -23.69 -6.62
CA ALA A 371 -13.79 -23.48 -6.63
C ALA A 371 -14.59 -24.36 -5.63
N LYS A 372 -14.02 -25.47 -5.15
CA LYS A 372 -14.58 -26.37 -4.13
C LYS A 372 -14.15 -25.96 -2.71
N GLY A 373 -13.15 -25.09 -2.59
CA GLY A 373 -12.65 -24.55 -1.33
C GLY A 373 -11.40 -25.24 -0.79
N ASP A 374 -10.82 -26.19 -1.53
CA ASP A 374 -9.54 -26.79 -1.12
C ASP A 374 -8.41 -25.77 -1.30
N THR A 375 -7.47 -25.78 -0.36
CA THR A 375 -6.36 -24.80 -0.33
C THR A 375 -5.32 -25.14 -1.39
N ILE A 376 -4.99 -24.16 -2.23
CA ILE A 376 -3.91 -24.25 -3.22
C ILE A 376 -2.64 -23.62 -2.66
N ASP A 377 -2.79 -22.44 -2.05
CA ASP A 377 -1.69 -21.67 -1.51
C ASP A 377 -2.19 -20.85 -0.30
N GLU A 378 -1.30 -20.54 0.63
CA GLU A 378 -1.60 -19.82 1.86
C GLU A 378 -0.38 -18.99 2.27
N ALA A 379 -0.62 -17.79 2.77
CA ALA A 379 0.43 -16.86 3.13
C ALA A 379 1.29 -17.45 4.26
N ASP A 380 2.61 -17.31 4.09
CA ASP A 380 3.61 -17.61 5.11
C ASP A 380 4.29 -16.30 5.50
N PRO A 381 3.88 -15.65 6.62
CA PRO A 381 4.45 -14.38 7.07
C PRO A 381 5.96 -14.47 7.25
N ASP A 382 6.69 -13.48 6.73
CA ASP A 382 8.15 -13.49 6.73
C ASP A 382 8.71 -12.13 7.14
N GLU A 383 9.87 -12.14 7.78
CA GLU A 383 10.56 -10.95 8.26
C GLU A 383 11.23 -10.23 7.08
N LEU A 384 11.18 -8.90 7.09
CA LEU A 384 11.88 -8.07 6.12
C LEU A 384 13.27 -7.70 6.65
N THR A 385 13.30 -7.09 7.83
CA THR A 385 14.50 -6.54 8.48
C THR A 385 14.28 -6.38 9.98
N ASP A 386 15.37 -6.25 10.74
CA ASP A 386 15.34 -5.73 12.11
C ASP A 386 15.70 -4.24 12.11
N ALA A 387 14.74 -3.39 12.48
CA ALA A 387 14.90 -1.95 12.44
C ALA A 387 15.69 -1.42 13.64
N VAL A 388 15.34 -1.89 14.84
CA VAL A 388 15.92 -1.45 16.12
C VAL A 388 15.94 -2.62 17.09
N SER A 389 16.71 -2.51 18.16
CA SER A 389 16.61 -3.44 19.30
C SER A 389 15.23 -3.38 19.98
N GLU A 390 14.86 -4.49 20.64
CA GLU A 390 13.63 -4.55 21.45
C GLU A 390 13.61 -3.47 22.56
N GLU A 391 14.77 -3.18 23.15
CA GLU A 391 14.93 -2.11 24.14
C GLU A 391 14.57 -0.74 23.53
N THR A 392 15.13 -0.41 22.36
CA THR A 392 14.82 0.84 21.66
C THR A 392 13.37 0.90 21.21
N ALA A 393 12.80 -0.21 20.72
CA ALA A 393 11.37 -0.29 20.40
C ALA A 393 10.49 -0.01 21.63
N GLY A 394 10.86 -0.53 22.80
CA GLY A 394 10.21 -0.24 24.08
C GLY A 394 10.29 1.24 24.48
N LYS A 395 11.48 1.86 24.36
CA LYS A 395 11.69 3.30 24.62
C LYS A 395 10.83 4.16 23.66
N LEU A 396 10.82 3.84 22.37
CA LEU A 396 10.00 4.54 21.36
C LEU A 396 8.51 4.40 21.64
N ARG A 397 8.05 3.19 21.97
CA ARG A 397 6.67 2.91 22.35
C ARG A 397 6.22 3.77 23.52
N GLN A 398 7.00 3.85 24.59
CA GLN A 398 6.69 4.71 25.75
C GLN A 398 6.53 6.17 25.33
N MET A 399 7.47 6.71 24.55
CA MET A 399 7.41 8.10 24.10
C MET A 399 6.23 8.35 23.15
N MET A 400 5.93 7.42 22.24
CA MET A 400 4.79 7.51 21.31
C MET A 400 3.44 7.40 22.04
N VAL A 401 3.36 6.68 23.16
CA VAL A 401 2.19 6.73 24.06
C VAL A 401 2.05 8.12 24.68
N SER A 402 3.15 8.74 25.17
CA SER A 402 3.08 10.10 25.72
C SER A 402 2.62 11.13 24.70
N VAL A 403 3.00 10.99 23.42
CA VAL A 403 2.51 11.86 22.34
C VAL A 403 0.98 11.85 22.25
N VAL A 404 0.34 10.70 22.45
CA VAL A 404 -1.12 10.55 22.42
C VAL A 404 -1.76 10.99 23.72
N GLN A 405 -1.15 10.71 24.87
CA GLN A 405 -1.74 11.05 26.17
C GLN A 405 -1.61 12.54 26.53
N ASN A 406 -0.42 13.10 26.31
CA ASN A 406 -0.01 14.42 26.81
C ASN A 406 0.37 15.40 25.69
N GLY A 407 0.50 14.92 24.46
CA GLY A 407 1.05 15.68 23.35
C GLY A 407 0.06 16.03 22.25
N THR A 408 0.63 16.19 21.05
CA THR A 408 -0.09 16.65 19.84
C THR A 408 -1.14 15.69 19.30
N ALA A 409 -1.26 14.46 19.81
CA ALA A 409 -2.12 13.41 19.28
C ALA A 409 -3.27 13.02 20.22
N ASN A 410 -3.69 13.90 21.13
CA ASN A 410 -4.76 13.64 22.09
C ASN A 410 -6.09 13.16 21.46
N LEU A 411 -6.42 13.60 20.25
CA LEU A 411 -7.61 13.17 19.53
C LEU A 411 -7.54 11.72 19.00
N ALA A 412 -6.38 11.06 19.09
CA ALA A 412 -6.24 9.63 18.77
C ALA A 412 -6.64 8.69 19.93
N GLN A 413 -6.91 9.22 21.13
CA GLN A 413 -7.18 8.40 22.31
C GLN A 413 -8.45 7.54 22.15
N VAL A 414 -8.31 6.24 22.41
CA VAL A 414 -9.39 5.25 22.44
C VAL A 414 -9.65 4.87 23.90
N PRO A 415 -10.88 5.00 24.43
CA PRO A 415 -11.19 4.62 25.81
C PRO A 415 -10.82 3.16 26.10
N GLY A 416 -10.07 2.94 27.18
CA GLY A 416 -9.67 1.60 27.62
C GLY A 416 -8.55 0.94 26.79
N VAL A 417 -7.98 1.63 25.80
CA VAL A 417 -6.89 1.13 24.96
C VAL A 417 -5.71 2.10 25.01
N GLN A 418 -4.52 1.60 25.32
CA GLN A 418 -3.31 2.41 25.23
C GLN A 418 -2.91 2.56 23.76
N VAL A 419 -2.94 3.78 23.24
CA VAL A 419 -2.60 4.08 21.84
C VAL A 419 -1.22 4.73 21.79
N ALA A 420 -0.33 4.22 20.96
CA ALA A 420 0.93 4.86 20.61
C ALA A 420 0.79 5.53 19.25
N GLY A 421 1.34 6.73 19.07
CA GLY A 421 1.30 7.37 17.76
C GLY A 421 2.15 8.63 17.63
N LYS A 422 2.24 9.13 16.40
CA LYS A 422 2.91 10.38 16.07
C LYS A 422 2.17 11.11 14.97
N THR A 423 1.91 12.40 15.19
CA THR A 423 1.39 13.32 14.16
C THR A 423 2.52 13.83 13.27
N GLY A 424 2.17 14.11 12.02
CA GLY A 424 3.01 14.82 11.08
C GLY A 424 2.25 15.95 10.40
N THR A 425 2.94 17.04 10.16
CA THR A 425 2.51 18.12 9.29
C THR A 425 3.68 18.38 8.37
N ALA A 426 3.48 18.14 7.07
CA ALA A 426 4.52 18.30 6.07
C ALA A 426 4.18 19.47 5.15
N GLU A 427 5.06 20.48 5.14
CA GLU A 427 4.90 21.65 4.28
C GLU A 427 5.03 21.23 2.81
N THR A 428 4.27 21.87 1.93
CA THR A 428 4.24 21.53 0.50
C THR A 428 4.89 22.62 -0.33
N ALA A 429 4.23 23.77 -0.46
CA ALA A 429 4.76 24.97 -1.07
C ALA A 429 4.24 26.19 -0.30
N ASP A 430 4.94 27.31 -0.40
CA ASP A 430 4.54 28.55 0.27
C ASP A 430 3.09 28.92 -0.04
N GLY A 431 2.32 29.17 1.01
CA GLY A 431 0.90 29.53 0.91
C GLY A 431 -0.06 28.37 0.61
N LYS A 432 0.43 27.13 0.43
CA LYS A 432 -0.42 25.94 0.34
C LYS A 432 -0.58 25.26 1.70
N PRO A 433 -1.74 24.66 1.99
CA PRO A 433 -1.90 23.86 3.20
C PRO A 433 -0.84 22.74 3.27
N PRO A 434 -0.50 22.25 4.45
CA PRO A 434 0.40 21.10 4.58
C PRO A 434 -0.34 19.78 4.34
N HIS A 435 0.42 18.69 4.13
CA HIS A 435 -0.09 17.33 4.30
C HIS A 435 -0.25 17.03 5.80
N ALA A 436 -1.38 16.41 6.16
CA ALA A 436 -1.63 15.96 7.53
C ALA A 436 -1.39 14.46 7.62
N TRP A 437 -0.46 14.07 8.49
CA TRP A 437 -0.05 12.69 8.72
C TRP A 437 -0.36 12.24 10.14
N PHE A 438 -0.62 10.95 10.29
CA PHE A 438 -0.59 10.28 11.58
C PHE A 438 -0.17 8.83 11.40
N ILE A 439 0.78 8.37 12.20
CA ILE A 439 1.12 6.95 12.34
C ILE A 439 0.76 6.50 13.75
N SER A 440 0.32 5.25 13.89
CA SER A 440 -0.10 4.72 15.18
C SER A 440 -0.07 3.21 15.22
N PHE A 441 0.01 2.67 16.43
CA PHE A 441 -0.30 1.28 16.70
C PHE A 441 -1.00 1.14 18.04
N ALA A 442 -1.84 0.12 18.17
CA ALA A 442 -2.56 -0.18 19.40
C ALA A 442 -3.01 -1.66 19.48
N PRO A 443 -3.32 -2.15 20.69
CA PRO A 443 -2.89 -1.61 21.99
C PRO A 443 -1.36 -1.51 22.07
N ALA A 444 -0.80 -0.56 22.81
CA ALA A 444 0.65 -0.34 22.82
C ALA A 444 1.42 -1.51 23.48
N ASP A 445 0.81 -2.19 24.44
CA ASP A 445 1.34 -3.32 25.20
C ASP A 445 1.29 -4.65 24.43
N ASP A 446 0.20 -4.95 23.72
CA ASP A 446 0.07 -6.09 22.80
C ASP A 446 -0.52 -5.66 21.44
N PRO A 447 0.30 -5.06 20.56
CA PRO A 447 -0.18 -4.46 19.32
C PRO A 447 -0.87 -5.46 18.39
N LYS A 448 -2.09 -5.11 17.96
CA LYS A 448 -2.89 -5.88 16.98
C LYS A 448 -2.99 -5.19 15.63
N ILE A 449 -2.81 -3.87 15.61
CA ILE A 449 -2.94 -3.06 14.42
C ILE A 449 -1.95 -1.90 14.50
N ALA A 450 -1.21 -1.68 13.41
CA ALA A 450 -0.48 -0.47 13.12
C ALA A 450 -1.05 0.17 11.86
N LEU A 451 -1.01 1.49 11.75
CA LEU A 451 -1.59 2.21 10.62
C LEU A 451 -0.86 3.50 10.31
N ALA A 452 -1.06 3.97 9.09
CA ALA A 452 -0.73 5.31 8.65
C ALA A 452 -1.93 5.96 7.97
N VAL A 453 -2.16 7.23 8.29
CA VAL A 453 -3.14 8.10 7.66
C VAL A 453 -2.41 9.27 7.03
N ILE A 454 -2.65 9.51 5.74
CA ILE A 454 -2.32 10.77 5.09
C ILE A 454 -3.59 11.45 4.61
N VAL A 455 -3.66 12.74 4.85
CA VAL A 455 -4.64 13.62 4.23
C VAL A 455 -3.90 14.70 3.45
N GLU A 456 -4.19 14.78 2.16
CA GLU A 456 -3.48 15.65 1.24
C GLU A 456 -3.77 17.13 1.47
N SER A 457 -2.77 17.96 1.19
CA SER A 457 -2.88 19.42 1.19
C SER A 457 -4.05 19.91 0.31
N GLY A 458 -4.74 20.95 0.76
CA GLY A 458 -5.77 21.64 -0.03
C GLY A 458 -7.07 20.86 -0.20
N ALA A 459 -7.20 19.71 0.47
CA ALA A 459 -8.36 18.84 0.36
C ALA A 459 -9.63 19.36 1.09
N ALA A 460 -9.54 20.47 1.83
CA ALA A 460 -10.67 21.20 2.39
C ALA A 460 -10.32 22.68 2.60
N ASN A 461 -11.34 23.56 2.65
CA ASN A 461 -11.23 25.00 2.96
C ASN A 461 -10.86 25.29 4.44
N VAL A 462 -10.13 24.38 5.08
CA VAL A 462 -9.58 24.57 6.42
C VAL A 462 -8.18 25.09 6.16
N GLY A 463 -7.91 26.38 6.40
CA GLY A 463 -6.67 27.05 6.05
C GLY A 463 -5.41 26.49 6.72
N ALA A 464 -4.59 27.34 7.34
CA ALA A 464 -3.34 26.93 7.98
C ALA A 464 -3.50 25.96 9.20
N GLU A 465 -4.73 25.62 9.59
CA GLU A 465 -5.05 24.77 10.75
C GLU A 465 -5.09 23.25 10.46
N ALA A 466 -4.78 22.82 9.23
CA ALA A 466 -4.70 21.41 8.85
C ALA A 466 -3.49 20.70 9.47
N THR A 467 -3.55 20.41 10.77
CA THR A 467 -2.52 19.63 11.48
C THR A 467 -2.84 18.13 11.45
N GLY A 468 -1.79 17.28 11.54
CA GLY A 468 -1.96 15.82 11.68
C GLY A 468 -2.85 15.43 12.86
N GLY A 469 -2.74 16.15 13.98
CA GLY A 469 -3.53 15.89 15.19
C GLY A 469 -5.03 16.16 15.03
N HIS A 470 -5.44 17.21 14.32
CA HIS A 470 -6.85 17.54 14.16
C HIS A 470 -7.52 16.85 12.96
N THR A 471 -6.73 16.41 11.97
CA THR A 471 -7.25 15.84 10.73
C THR A 471 -7.02 14.34 10.63
N ALA A 472 -5.78 13.87 10.80
CA ALA A 472 -5.43 12.47 10.54
C ALA A 472 -5.64 11.58 11.78
N ALA A 473 -5.39 12.10 12.98
CA ALA A 473 -5.54 11.34 14.22
C ALA A 473 -6.98 10.86 14.50
N PRO A 474 -8.06 11.65 14.28
CA PRO A 474 -9.43 11.17 14.45
C PRO A 474 -9.81 10.06 13.45
N ILE A 475 -9.27 10.10 12.23
CA ILE A 475 -9.49 9.05 11.22
C ILE A 475 -8.86 7.74 11.70
N ALA A 476 -7.63 7.80 12.21
CA ALA A 476 -6.97 6.64 12.81
C ALA A 476 -7.74 6.10 14.01
N LYS A 477 -8.21 6.97 14.91
CA LYS A 477 -9.03 6.59 16.05
C LYS A 477 -10.25 5.74 15.63
N ALA A 478 -10.97 6.17 14.60
CA ALA A 478 -12.13 5.41 14.11
C ALA A 478 -11.77 3.99 13.65
N VAL A 479 -10.60 3.82 13.01
CA VAL A 479 -10.09 2.50 12.62
C VAL A 479 -9.71 1.66 13.84
N LEU A 480 -8.99 2.25 14.80
CA LEU A 480 -8.62 1.57 16.04
C LEU A 480 -9.85 1.13 16.83
N GLU A 481 -10.86 1.99 16.97
CA GLU A 481 -12.13 1.67 17.64
C GLU A 481 -12.83 0.50 16.95
N ALA A 482 -12.93 0.51 15.63
CA ALA A 482 -13.61 -0.53 14.87
C ALA A 482 -12.97 -1.93 14.99
N VAL A 483 -11.66 -1.99 15.28
CA VAL A 483 -10.91 -3.25 15.39
C VAL A 483 -10.77 -3.71 16.84
N LEU A 484 -10.59 -2.78 17.79
CA LEU A 484 -10.20 -3.09 19.16
C LEU A 484 -11.37 -3.05 20.16
N THR A 485 -12.46 -2.37 19.83
CA THR A 485 -13.66 -2.35 20.68
C THR A 485 -14.64 -3.44 20.25
N LYS A 486 -15.29 -4.08 21.23
CA LYS A 486 -16.21 -5.20 21.01
C LYS A 486 -17.56 -4.75 20.43
#